data_AF-A0ABD3MFQ6-F1
#
_entry.id   AF-A0ABD3MFQ6-F1
#
_cell.length_a   1.000
_cell.length_b   1.000
_cell.length_c   1.000
_cell.angle_alpha   90.00
_cell.angle_beta   90.00
_cell.angle_gamma   90.00
#
_symmetry.space_group_name_H-M   'P 1'
#
loop_
_entity.id
_entity.type
_entity.pdbx_description
1 polymer ?
#
loop_
_entity_poly.entity_id
_entity_poly.type
_entity_poly.pdbx_seq_one_letter_code
_entity_poly.pdbx_strand_id
1 'polypeptide(L)'
;MQLVVFDLDYTIWQPEMYQIDGPPKLMSIDEFRGKPKRKSSNPNLRSIPPGSNTIHQNKIVTDRRGTPITVFDGAAFALSEILRMKKNEMPLLRVAISSRTDEPSWAYQIMQWLTAADGTPLSKCFEQQLIEISCADKARHFESLNPSV
;
A
#
# COMPACT_ATOMS: atom_id res chain seq x y z
N MET A 1 18.33 -7.63 -18.05
CA MET A 1 17.69 -7.21 -16.79
C MET A 1 16.31 -6.69 -17.12
N GLN A 2 15.27 -7.13 -16.43
CA GLN A 2 13.91 -6.62 -16.62
C GLN A 2 13.50 -5.86 -15.36
N LEU A 3 12.92 -4.68 -15.55
CA LEU A 3 12.52 -3.78 -14.48
C LEU A 3 11.02 -3.49 -14.64
N VAL A 4 10.26 -3.72 -13.57
CA VAL A 4 8.86 -3.30 -13.47
C VAL A 4 8.79 -2.14 -12.49
N VAL A 5 8.17 -1.04 -12.88
CA VAL A 5 8.05 0.16 -12.05
C VAL A 5 6.58 0.43 -11.79
N PHE A 6 6.24 0.60 -10.51
CA PHE A 6 4.89 0.94 -10.07
C PHE A 6 4.82 2.39 -9.61
N ASP A 7 3.71 3.05 -9.93
CA ASP A 7 3.27 4.21 -9.15
C ASP A 7 2.61 3.71 -7.84
N LEU A 8 2.26 4.61 -6.92
CA LEU A 8 1.60 4.24 -5.66
C LEU A 8 0.13 4.63 -5.62
N ASP A 9 -0.15 5.93 -5.57
CA ASP A 9 -1.50 6.45 -5.39
C ASP A 9 -2.38 6.08 -6.58
N TYR A 10 -3.57 5.55 -6.30
CA TYR A 10 -4.53 5.03 -7.28
C TYR A 10 -3.99 3.95 -8.24
N THR A 11 -2.82 3.38 -7.93
CA THR A 11 -2.21 2.27 -8.67
C THR A 11 -2.11 1.03 -7.79
N ILE A 12 -1.57 1.19 -6.58
CA ILE A 12 -1.47 0.13 -5.58
C ILE A 12 -2.59 0.24 -4.56
N TRP A 13 -2.89 1.45 -4.09
CA TRP A 13 -3.90 1.69 -3.07
C TRP A 13 -4.81 2.87 -3.39
N GLN A 14 -5.85 3.00 -2.58
CA GLN A 14 -6.72 4.15 -2.49
C GLN A 14 -6.99 4.48 -1.01
N PRO A 15 -7.32 5.75 -0.68
CA PRO A 15 -7.36 6.93 -1.55
C PRO A 15 -5.95 7.46 -1.90
N GLU A 16 -5.85 8.55 -2.67
CA GLU A 16 -4.58 9.26 -2.93
C GLU A 16 -4.06 9.92 -1.64
N MET A 17 -2.74 10.14 -1.51
CA MET A 17 -2.17 10.71 -0.29
C MET A 17 -2.66 12.13 0.03
N TYR A 18 -2.91 12.98 -0.97
CA TYR A 18 -3.47 14.30 -0.72
C TYR A 18 -4.94 14.26 -0.25
N GLN A 19 -5.62 13.12 -0.38
CA GLN A 19 -7.02 12.95 -0.02
C GLN A 19 -7.21 12.52 1.45
N ILE A 20 -6.16 12.07 2.14
CA ILE A 20 -6.26 11.60 3.53
C ILE A 20 -6.15 12.75 4.54
N ASP A 21 -6.95 12.70 5.61
CA ASP A 21 -6.82 13.68 6.70
C ASP A 21 -5.72 13.25 7.68
N GLY A 22 -4.57 13.92 7.61
CA GLY A 22 -3.45 13.72 8.52
C GLY A 22 -2.74 12.37 8.37
N PRO A 23 -1.77 12.09 9.25
CA PRO A 23 -0.90 10.92 9.11
C PRO A 23 -1.70 9.60 9.25
N PRO A 24 -1.31 8.56 8.50
CA PRO A 24 -1.94 7.26 8.59
C PRO A 24 -1.73 6.64 9.98
N LYS A 25 -2.75 5.93 10.46
CA LYS A 25 -2.72 5.23 11.75
C LYS A 25 -3.28 3.82 11.62
N LEU A 26 -2.85 2.96 12.54
CA LEU A 26 -3.46 1.64 12.72
C LEU A 26 -4.67 1.76 13.66
N MET A 27 -5.84 1.38 13.17
CA MET A 27 -7.09 1.33 13.93
C MET A 27 -7.48 -0.14 14.17
N SER A 28 -7.98 -0.45 15.36
CA SER A 28 -8.50 -1.81 15.61
C SER A 28 -9.78 -2.06 14.81
N ILE A 29 -9.99 -3.30 14.37
CA ILE A 29 -11.23 -3.69 13.65
C ILE A 29 -12.48 -3.40 14.49
N ASP A 30 -12.41 -3.61 15.81
CA ASP A 30 -13.54 -3.36 16.72
C ASP A 30 -13.87 -1.88 16.83
N GLU A 31 -12.84 -1.01 16.89
CA GLU A 31 -13.02 0.44 16.86
C GLU A 31 -13.62 0.89 15.54
N PHE A 32 -13.13 0.37 14.41
CA PHE A 32 -13.63 0.73 13.08
C PHE A 32 -15.08 0.31 12.87
N ARG A 33 -15.44 -0.91 13.28
CA ARG A 33 -16.81 -1.44 13.18
C ARG A 33 -17.80 -0.62 14.01
N GLY A 34 -17.31 0.01 15.09
CA GLY A 34 -18.11 0.75 16.05
C GLY A 34 -18.81 -0.16 17.06
N LYS A 35 -19.24 0.43 18.18
CA LYS A 35 -19.99 -0.30 19.21
C LYS A 35 -21.43 -0.55 18.75
N PRO A 36 -22.01 -1.75 18.96
CA PRO A 36 -23.43 -1.98 18.70
C PRO A 36 -24.26 -1.04 19.60
N LYS A 37 -25.14 -0.22 18.99
CA LYS A 37 -26.08 0.61 19.74
C LYS A 37 -27.05 -0.31 20.49
N ARG A 38 -26.95 -0.33 21.83
CA ARG A 38 -27.95 -0.96 22.71
C ARG A 38 -29.32 -0.36 22.35
N LYS A 39 -30.23 -1.18 21.79
CA LYS A 39 -31.62 -0.89 21.35
C LYS A 39 -31.90 -0.71 19.83
N SER A 40 -30.98 -1.05 18.93
CA SER A 40 -31.31 -1.14 17.48
C SER A 40 -31.34 -2.60 17.03
N SER A 41 -32.47 -3.06 16.46
CA SER A 41 -32.63 -4.40 15.86
C SER A 41 -31.79 -4.62 14.59
N ASN A 42 -31.10 -3.58 14.10
CA ASN A 42 -30.05 -3.70 13.09
C ASN A 42 -28.74 -3.10 13.63
N PRO A 43 -27.73 -3.91 14.00
CA PRO A 43 -26.39 -3.40 14.22
C PRO A 43 -25.79 -3.07 12.85
N ASN A 44 -25.90 -1.81 12.41
CA ASN A 44 -25.15 -1.31 11.25
C ASN A 44 -23.65 -1.21 11.62
N LEU A 45 -23.02 -2.37 11.84
CA LEU A 45 -21.56 -2.51 11.96
C LEU A 45 -20.96 -2.24 10.59
N ARG A 46 -19.92 -1.41 10.53
CA ARG A 46 -19.22 -1.16 9.26
C ARG A 46 -18.54 -2.46 8.81
N SER A 47 -18.78 -2.87 7.56
CA SER A 47 -17.98 -3.94 6.95
C SER A 47 -16.54 -3.45 6.74
N ILE A 48 -15.57 -4.34 6.94
CA ILE A 48 -14.17 -4.04 6.60
C ILE A 48 -14.07 -4.03 5.07
N PRO A 49 -13.61 -2.94 4.45
CA PRO A 49 -13.43 -2.91 3.01
C PRO A 49 -12.41 -3.95 2.55
N PRO A 50 -12.59 -4.57 1.37
CA PRO A 50 -11.55 -5.36 0.72
C PRO A 50 -10.24 -4.60 0.61
N GLY A 51 -9.11 -5.31 0.62
CA GLY A 51 -7.78 -4.68 0.54
C GLY A 51 -7.29 -4.00 1.82
N SER A 52 -8.03 -4.06 2.93
CA SER A 52 -7.64 -3.49 4.23
C SER A 52 -6.67 -4.37 5.04
N ASN A 53 -6.02 -5.35 4.40
CA ASN A 53 -5.15 -6.31 5.07
C ASN A 53 -3.85 -5.65 5.53
N THR A 54 -3.41 -6.00 6.74
CA THR A 54 -2.16 -5.47 7.31
C THR A 54 -1.34 -6.57 7.97
N ILE A 55 -0.05 -6.32 8.18
CA ILE A 55 0.81 -7.19 8.99
C ILE A 55 0.43 -7.21 10.48
N HIS A 56 -0.42 -6.28 10.91
CA HIS A 56 -0.86 -6.15 12.29
C HIS A 56 -2.22 -6.83 12.47
N GLN A 57 -2.23 -7.95 13.19
CA GLN A 57 -3.46 -8.68 13.47
C GLN A 57 -4.54 -7.78 14.07
N ASN A 58 -5.78 -7.94 13.59
CA ASN A 58 -6.97 -7.19 14.01
C ASN A 58 -6.86 -5.67 13.86
N LYS A 59 -5.98 -5.18 12.97
CA LYS A 59 -5.87 -3.76 12.66
C LYS A 59 -5.96 -3.50 11.17
N ILE A 60 -6.52 -2.34 10.83
CA ILE A 60 -6.55 -1.77 9.48
C ILE A 60 -5.83 -0.42 9.48
N VAL A 61 -5.40 0.03 8.30
CA VAL A 61 -4.82 1.37 8.13
C VAL A 61 -5.94 2.36 7.82
N THR A 62 -5.97 3.47 8.54
CA THR A 62 -6.90 4.58 8.30
C THR A 62 -6.19 5.93 8.33
N ASP A 63 -6.83 6.96 7.80
CA ASP A 63 -6.49 8.35 8.12
C ASP A 63 -6.93 8.73 9.55
N ARG A 64 -6.77 10.01 9.93
CA ARG A 64 -7.20 10.55 11.23
C ARG A 64 -8.71 10.40 11.48
N ARG A 65 -9.54 10.56 10.45
CA ARG A 65 -11.01 10.49 10.49
C ARG A 65 -11.57 9.07 10.48
N GLY A 66 -10.73 8.07 10.25
CA GLY A 66 -11.13 6.68 10.13
C GLY A 66 -11.54 6.28 8.71
N THR A 67 -11.14 7.05 7.70
CA THR A 67 -11.22 6.64 6.29
C THR A 67 -10.21 5.51 6.06
N PRO A 68 -10.64 4.32 5.60
CA PRO A 68 -9.74 3.20 5.38
C PRO A 68 -8.85 3.44 4.16
N ILE A 69 -7.58 3.03 4.27
CA ILE A 69 -6.63 2.99 3.16
C ILE A 69 -6.50 1.53 2.73
N THR A 70 -6.78 1.24 1.46
CA THR A 70 -6.97 -0.14 0.96
C THR A 70 -6.15 -0.39 -0.30
N VAL A 71 -5.52 -1.56 -0.38
CA VAL A 71 -4.84 -2.03 -1.60
C VAL A 71 -5.88 -2.49 -2.62
N PHE A 72 -5.70 -2.16 -3.90
CA PHE A 72 -6.53 -2.75 -4.95
C PHE A 72 -6.22 -4.24 -5.08
N ASP A 73 -7.25 -5.09 -5.16
CA ASP A 73 -7.08 -6.54 -5.27
C ASP A 73 -6.16 -6.92 -6.44
N GLY A 74 -6.34 -6.30 -7.61
CA GLY A 74 -5.50 -6.54 -8.77
C GLY A 74 -4.02 -6.22 -8.52
N ALA A 75 -3.73 -5.13 -7.82
CA ALA A 75 -2.36 -4.78 -7.44
C ALA A 75 -1.78 -5.76 -6.41
N ALA A 76 -2.58 -6.16 -5.41
CA ALA A 76 -2.19 -7.13 -4.41
C ALA A 76 -1.81 -8.48 -5.04
N PHE A 77 -2.62 -8.98 -5.98
CA PHE A 77 -2.34 -10.23 -6.70
C PHE A 77 -1.14 -10.09 -7.65
N ALA A 78 -1.04 -8.98 -8.39
CA ALA A 78 0.08 -8.74 -9.30
C ALA A 78 1.43 -8.73 -8.56
N LEU A 79 1.50 -8.07 -7.39
CA LEU A 79 2.71 -8.06 -6.57
C LEU A 79 3.08 -9.46 -6.07
N SER A 80 2.12 -10.24 -5.56
CA SER A 80 2.38 -11.60 -5.12
C SER A 80 2.84 -12.51 -6.27
N GLU A 81 2.25 -12.39 -7.47
CA GLU A 81 2.69 -13.14 -8.64
C GLU A 81 4.09 -12.74 -9.11
N ILE A 82 4.41 -11.44 -9.13
CA ILE A 82 5.75 -10.96 -9.47
C ILE A 82 6.80 -11.52 -8.50
N LEU A 83 6.50 -11.56 -7.20
CA LEU A 83 7.39 -12.17 -6.20
C LEU A 83 7.57 -13.68 -6.43
N ARG A 84 6.47 -14.39 -6.77
CA ARG A 84 6.53 -15.81 -7.13
C ARG A 84 7.40 -16.05 -8.37
N MET A 85 7.21 -15.25 -9.42
CA MET A 85 8.00 -15.31 -10.65
C MET A 85 9.47 -15.01 -10.38
N LYS A 86 9.76 -13.95 -9.61
CA LYS A 86 11.13 -13.59 -9.22
C LYS A 86 11.84 -14.74 -8.48
N LYS A 87 11.13 -15.47 -7.62
CA LYS A 87 11.68 -16.59 -6.87
C LYS A 87 11.99 -17.81 -7.74
N ASN A 88 11.14 -18.12 -8.73
CA ASN A 88 11.14 -19.43 -9.40
C ASN A 88 11.58 -19.39 -10.87
N GLU A 89 11.23 -18.33 -11.59
CA GLU A 89 11.28 -18.27 -13.06
C GLU A 89 12.20 -17.16 -13.56
N MET A 90 12.21 -16.02 -12.87
CA MET A 90 12.84 -14.77 -13.32
C MET A 90 13.69 -14.13 -12.20
N PRO A 91 14.78 -14.76 -11.75
CA PRO A 91 15.59 -14.27 -10.63
C PRO A 91 16.23 -12.89 -10.85
N LEU A 92 16.34 -12.44 -12.10
CA LEU A 92 16.87 -11.12 -12.47
C LEU A 92 15.79 -10.03 -12.60
N LEU A 93 14.52 -10.37 -12.35
CA LEU A 93 13.42 -9.41 -12.33
C LEU A 93 13.57 -8.48 -11.14
N ARG A 94 13.51 -7.17 -11.42
CA ARG A 94 13.54 -6.10 -10.43
C ARG A 94 12.21 -5.36 -10.41
N VAL A 95 11.79 -4.94 -9.23
CA VAL A 95 10.52 -4.25 -8.97
C VAL A 95 10.81 -2.96 -8.21
N ALA A 96 10.40 -1.84 -8.80
CA ALA A 96 10.65 -0.49 -8.33
C ALA A 96 9.36 0.28 -8.05
N ILE A 97 9.50 1.38 -7.32
CA ILE A 97 8.47 2.41 -7.15
C ILE A 97 8.98 3.72 -7.75
N SER A 98 8.10 4.40 -8.48
CA SER A 98 8.25 5.79 -8.88
C SER A 98 6.93 6.52 -8.66
N SER A 99 6.82 7.18 -7.50
CA SER A 99 5.60 7.88 -7.08
C SER A 99 5.86 9.33 -6.75
N ARG A 100 4.89 10.18 -7.10
CA ARG A 100 4.87 11.58 -6.71
C ARG A 100 3.85 11.78 -5.61
N THR A 101 4.34 12.04 -4.41
CA THR A 101 3.50 12.37 -3.27
C THR A 101 4.14 13.52 -2.49
N ASP A 102 3.29 14.40 -1.99
CA ASP A 102 3.62 15.47 -1.06
C ASP A 102 3.97 14.94 0.35
N GLU A 103 3.57 13.71 0.66
CA GLU A 103 3.78 13.09 1.96
C GLU A 103 4.56 11.75 1.87
N PRO A 104 5.84 11.75 1.45
CA PRO A 104 6.62 10.52 1.30
C PRO A 104 6.69 9.66 2.55
N SER A 105 6.77 10.30 3.73
CA SER A 105 6.84 9.59 5.01
C SER A 105 5.59 8.74 5.27
N TRP A 106 4.41 9.23 4.87
CA TRP A 106 3.14 8.52 5.03
C TRP A 106 3.06 7.35 4.05
N ALA A 107 3.48 7.54 2.81
CA ALA A 107 3.54 6.47 1.81
C ALA A 107 4.44 5.31 2.27
N TYR A 108 5.66 5.60 2.77
CA TYR A 108 6.54 4.58 3.34
C TYR A 108 5.91 3.84 4.52
N GLN A 109 5.24 4.56 5.41
CA GLN A 109 4.57 3.99 6.57
C GLN A 109 3.42 3.05 6.15
N ILE A 110 2.61 3.46 5.17
CA ILE A 110 1.52 2.64 4.61
C ILE A 110 2.10 1.37 3.98
N MET A 111 3.19 1.48 3.21
CA MET A 111 3.87 0.32 2.62
C MET A 111 4.42 -0.67 3.66
N GLN A 112 4.82 -0.20 4.83
CA GLN A 112 5.28 -1.07 5.91
C GLN A 112 4.13 -1.87 6.53
N TRP A 113 2.90 -1.36 6.47
CA TRP A 113 1.76 -1.95 7.16
C TRP A 113 0.85 -2.78 6.26
N LEU A 114 0.50 -2.28 5.07
CA LEU A 114 -0.36 -2.97 4.11
C LEU A 114 0.36 -4.16 3.47
N THR A 115 -0.42 -5.14 3.02
CA THR A 115 0.12 -6.38 2.43
C THR A 115 -0.37 -6.62 1.00
N ALA A 116 0.44 -7.36 0.23
CA ALA A 116 0.01 -8.04 -0.97
C ALA A 116 -0.93 -9.23 -0.65
N ALA A 117 -1.38 -9.95 -1.68
CA ALA A 117 -2.40 -11.01 -1.53
C ALA A 117 -1.90 -12.22 -0.72
N ASP A 118 -0.58 -12.50 -0.78
CA ASP A 118 0.10 -13.55 -0.02
C ASP A 118 0.47 -13.13 1.41
N GLY A 119 0.10 -11.91 1.84
CA GLY A 119 0.42 -11.37 3.16
C GLY A 119 1.80 -10.71 3.26
N THR A 120 2.58 -10.67 2.18
CA THR A 120 3.87 -9.97 2.16
C THR A 120 3.64 -8.45 2.33
N PRO A 121 4.28 -7.76 3.30
CA PRO A 121 4.15 -6.30 3.40
C PRO A 121 4.64 -5.61 2.12
N LEU A 122 3.93 -4.59 1.66
CA LEU A 122 4.23 -3.91 0.38
C LEU A 122 5.68 -3.41 0.31
N SER A 123 6.23 -2.93 1.42
CA SER A 123 7.64 -2.49 1.53
C SER A 123 8.67 -3.59 1.22
N LYS A 124 8.27 -4.86 1.23
CA LYS A 124 9.12 -6.01 0.86
C LYS A 124 8.86 -6.51 -0.57
N CYS A 125 7.86 -5.98 -1.25
CA CYS A 125 7.57 -6.31 -2.64
C CYS A 125 8.52 -5.61 -3.65
N PHE A 126 9.25 -4.59 -3.19
CA PHE A 126 10.12 -3.74 -4.02
C PHE A 126 11.57 -3.78 -3.52
N GLU A 127 12.54 -3.54 -4.40
CA GLU A 127 13.92 -3.39 -3.96
C GLU A 127 14.13 -2.03 -3.29
N GLN A 128 14.73 -2.01 -2.10
CA GLN A 128 14.88 -0.78 -1.29
C GLN A 128 15.63 0.33 -2.02
N GLN A 129 16.63 -0.02 -2.82
CA GLN A 129 17.40 0.92 -3.64
C GLN A 129 16.68 1.39 -4.91
N LEU A 130 15.46 0.91 -5.16
CA LEU A 130 14.61 1.27 -6.30
C LEU A 130 13.26 1.84 -5.86
N ILE A 131 13.23 2.53 -4.72
CA ILE A 131 12.03 3.21 -4.23
C ILE A 131 12.27 4.71 -4.33
N GLU A 132 11.62 5.34 -5.30
CA GLU A 132 11.64 6.78 -5.49
C GLU A 132 10.27 7.37 -5.20
N ILE A 133 10.17 8.04 -4.05
CA ILE A 133 8.95 8.67 -3.56
C ILE A 133 9.31 10.10 -3.17
N SER A 134 8.90 11.07 -3.98
CA SER A 134 9.20 12.48 -3.73
C SER A 134 8.23 13.40 -4.47
N CYS A 135 8.26 14.71 -4.18
CA CYS A 135 7.51 15.70 -4.95
C CYS A 135 8.12 15.99 -6.34
N ALA A 136 9.28 15.40 -6.67
CA ALA A 136 10.01 15.69 -7.91
C ALA A 136 9.36 15.04 -9.15
N ASP A 137 9.80 15.46 -10.33
CA ASP A 137 9.30 14.90 -11.60
C ASP A 137 9.72 13.43 -11.78
N LYS A 138 8.81 12.60 -12.31
CA LYS A 138 9.04 11.17 -12.57
C LYS A 138 10.21 10.94 -13.53
N ALA A 139 10.49 11.87 -14.44
CA ALA A 139 11.67 11.78 -15.31
C ALA A 139 12.98 11.63 -14.51
N ARG A 140 13.12 12.36 -13.40
CA ARG A 140 14.30 12.27 -12.52
C ARG A 140 14.33 10.97 -11.71
N HIS A 141 13.16 10.44 -11.33
CA HIS A 141 13.09 9.12 -10.69
C HIS A 141 13.60 8.03 -11.64
N PHE A 142 13.25 8.07 -12.92
CA PHE A 142 13.75 7.08 -13.88
C PHE A 142 15.27 7.18 -14.08
N GLU A 143 15.84 8.38 -14.03
CA GLU A 143 17.30 8.58 -14.05
C GLU A 143 17.97 7.97 -12.81
N SER A 144 17.39 8.13 -11.60
CA SER A 144 17.96 7.53 -10.38
C SER A 144 17.76 6.01 -10.27
N LEU A 145 16.65 5.50 -10.82
CA LEU A 145 16.36 4.06 -10.90
C LEU A 145 17.21 3.33 -11.95
N ASN A 146 17.82 4.08 -12.88
CA ASN A 146 18.71 3.56 -13.91
C ASN A 146 20.11 4.20 -13.85
N PRO A 147 20.88 3.99 -12.75
CA PRO A 147 22.26 4.42 -12.73
C PRO A 147 23.04 3.51 -13.68
N SER A 148 23.44 4.06 -14.83
CA SER A 148 24.25 3.45 -15.91
C SER A 148 23.48 2.78 -17.06
N VAL A 149 23.26 3.57 -18.11
CA VAL A 149 24.01 3.33 -19.37
C VAL A 149 25.39 3.97 -19.19
#